data_AF-A0A925WZB6-F1
#
_entry.id   AF-A0A925WZB6-F1
#
_cell.length_a   1.000
_cell.length_b   1.000
_cell.length_c   1.000
_cell.angle_alpha   90.00
_cell.angle_beta   90.00
_cell.angle_gamma   90.00
#
_symmetry.space_group_name_H-M   'P 1'
#
loop_
_entity.id
_entity.type
_entity.pdbx_description
1 polymer ?
#
loop_
_entity_poly.entity_id
_entity_poly.type
_entity_poly.pdbx_seq_one_letter_code
_entity_poly.pdbx_strand_id
1 'polypeptide(L)'
;MTFSTLPSVDPKQKAEMVRVLKENWREEVVVSRVYRALADAEQSPKRRELLGRMAVSEEEHAALWAERLAALGESVDPREADGDFQKQSRLLRLFGPDAMIRRIEREERGHVVDYQAQILALNDPKSTAILEQVIPDEESHAARLRAMASESQTGPRSRLDSLLGKERWHAHGTGTWIGDAIYGVNDGLGAVFGIVSAVSGASSASPRFVLVAGLAGLIGSAFSMGSSAYLAAK
;
A
#
# COMPACT_ATOMS: atom_id res chain seq x y z
N MET A 1 -6.68 -52.30 -4.35
CA MET A 1 -6.36 -50.91 -4.71
C MET A 1 -7.29 -50.01 -3.93
N THR A 2 -6.86 -49.50 -2.79
CA THR A 2 -7.63 -48.58 -1.95
C THR A 2 -7.40 -47.16 -2.45
N PHE A 3 -8.40 -46.59 -3.11
CA PHE A 3 -8.43 -45.15 -3.39
C PHE A 3 -8.54 -44.44 -2.04
N SER A 4 -7.43 -43.85 -1.61
CA SER A 4 -7.38 -42.99 -0.43
C SER A 4 -8.14 -41.71 -0.77
N THR A 5 -9.44 -41.68 -0.48
CA THR A 5 -10.25 -40.46 -0.52
C THR A 5 -9.63 -39.47 0.45
N LEU A 6 -9.08 -38.37 -0.08
CA LEU A 6 -8.65 -37.22 0.71
C LEU A 6 -9.80 -36.82 1.65
N PRO A 7 -9.54 -36.47 2.92
CA PRO A 7 -10.58 -35.93 3.79
C PRO A 7 -11.23 -34.75 3.09
N SER A 8 -12.54 -34.82 2.87
CA SER A 8 -13.30 -33.76 2.22
C SER A 8 -13.21 -32.51 3.07
N VAL A 9 -12.42 -31.52 2.62
CA VAL A 9 -12.39 -30.18 3.21
C VAL A 9 -13.84 -29.65 3.21
N ASP A 10 -14.29 -29.13 4.35
CA ASP A 10 -15.62 -28.51 4.48
C ASP A 10 -15.82 -27.47 3.35
N PRO A 11 -16.93 -27.51 2.58
CA PRO A 11 -17.13 -26.59 1.46
C PRO A 11 -16.98 -25.10 1.81
N LYS A 12 -17.34 -24.70 3.04
CA LYS A 12 -17.14 -23.31 3.50
C LYS A 12 -15.66 -23.01 3.73
N GLN A 13 -14.93 -23.91 4.38
CA GLN A 13 -13.48 -23.79 4.56
C GLN A 13 -12.75 -23.75 3.22
N LYS A 14 -13.17 -24.57 2.24
CA LYS A 14 -12.63 -24.53 0.87
C LYS A 14 -12.89 -23.16 0.22
N ALA A 15 -14.11 -22.64 0.31
CA ALA A 15 -14.47 -21.35 -0.27
C ALA A 15 -13.67 -20.19 0.35
N GLU A 16 -13.50 -20.19 1.67
CA GLU A 16 -12.67 -19.21 2.37
C GLU A 16 -11.21 -19.31 1.93
N MET A 17 -10.67 -20.53 1.85
CA MET A 17 -9.31 -20.75 1.36
C MET A 17 -9.12 -20.23 -0.06
N VAL A 18 -10.05 -20.52 -0.97
CA VAL A 18 -10.02 -19.99 -2.33
C VAL A 18 -10.05 -18.47 -2.34
N ARG A 19 -10.85 -17.84 -1.47
CA ARG A 19 -10.91 -16.37 -1.37
C ARG A 19 -9.55 -15.79 -0.98
N VAL A 20 -8.97 -16.27 0.12
CA VAL A 20 -7.68 -15.81 0.64
C VAL A 20 -6.56 -16.02 -0.39
N LEU A 21 -6.51 -17.19 -1.02
CA LEU A 21 -5.49 -17.48 -2.04
C LEU A 21 -5.63 -16.59 -3.28
N LYS A 22 -6.87 -16.25 -3.70
CA LYS A 22 -7.11 -15.30 -4.80
C LYS A 22 -6.71 -13.87 -4.42
N GLU A 23 -6.94 -13.46 -3.18
CA GLU A 23 -6.50 -12.16 -2.65
C GLU A 23 -4.97 -12.07 -2.69
N ASN A 24 -4.26 -13.04 -2.14
CA ASN A 24 -2.78 -13.08 -2.17
C ASN A 24 -2.25 -13.10 -3.61
N TRP A 25 -2.76 -14.00 -4.45
CA TRP A 25 -2.38 -14.05 -5.87
C TRP A 25 -2.51 -12.70 -6.57
N ARG A 26 -3.63 -12.01 -6.33
CA ARG A 26 -3.92 -10.71 -6.95
C ARG A 26 -2.94 -9.65 -6.46
N GLU A 27 -2.61 -9.65 -5.18
CA GLU A 27 -1.64 -8.73 -4.59
C GLU A 27 -0.26 -8.93 -5.22
N GLU A 28 0.24 -10.16 -5.32
CA GLU A 28 1.54 -10.47 -5.99
C GLU A 28 1.58 -9.98 -7.45
N VAL A 29 0.48 -10.20 -8.20
CA VAL A 29 0.38 -9.72 -9.59
C VAL A 29 0.38 -8.19 -9.67
N VAL A 30 -0.21 -7.50 -8.70
CA VAL A 30 -0.17 -6.03 -8.67
C VAL A 30 1.23 -5.56 -8.29
N VAL A 31 1.85 -6.16 -7.27
CA VAL A 31 3.17 -5.75 -6.76
C VAL A 31 4.26 -5.98 -7.82
N SER A 32 4.29 -7.14 -8.49
CA SER A 32 5.20 -7.40 -9.62
C SER A 32 5.13 -6.30 -10.68
N ARG A 33 3.92 -5.95 -11.13
CA ARG A 33 3.70 -4.90 -12.14
C ARG A 33 4.11 -3.51 -11.63
N VAL A 34 3.89 -3.22 -10.35
CA VAL A 34 4.36 -1.98 -9.73
C VAL A 34 5.88 -1.90 -9.71
N TYR A 35 6.58 -2.99 -9.36
CA TYR A 35 8.04 -3.04 -9.42
C TYR A 35 8.58 -2.91 -10.84
N ARG A 36 7.95 -3.54 -11.85
CA ARG A 36 8.29 -3.31 -13.27
C ARG A 36 8.15 -1.83 -13.64
N ALA A 37 7.03 -1.21 -13.31
CA ALA A 37 6.78 0.20 -13.62
C ALA A 37 7.78 1.14 -12.91
N LEU A 38 8.18 0.80 -11.67
CA LEU A 38 9.22 1.51 -10.95
C LEU A 38 10.59 1.33 -11.61
N ALA A 39 10.94 0.12 -12.04
CA ALA A 39 12.19 -0.17 -12.74
C ALA A 39 12.28 0.64 -14.05
N ASP A 40 11.18 0.68 -14.82
CA ASP A 40 11.11 1.43 -16.08
C ASP A 40 11.30 2.94 -15.89
N ALA A 41 10.79 3.48 -14.78
CA ALA A 41 10.91 4.89 -14.42
C ALA A 41 12.23 5.25 -13.71
N GLU A 42 13.01 4.26 -13.26
CA GLU A 42 14.22 4.47 -12.48
C GLU A 42 15.40 4.89 -13.38
N GLN A 43 16.22 5.83 -12.91
CA GLN A 43 17.38 6.34 -13.65
C GLN A 43 18.65 5.55 -13.31
N SER A 44 18.82 5.14 -12.05
CA SER A 44 19.98 4.38 -11.59
C SER A 44 19.92 2.95 -12.14
N PRO A 45 20.92 2.50 -12.93
CA PRO A 45 20.95 1.13 -13.45
C PRO A 45 20.89 0.07 -12.34
N LYS A 46 21.57 0.33 -11.22
CA LYS A 46 21.60 -0.55 -10.05
C LYS A 46 20.21 -0.70 -9.41
N ARG A 47 19.48 0.41 -9.23
CA ARG A 47 18.12 0.38 -8.63
C ARG A 47 17.12 -0.26 -9.59
N ARG A 48 17.23 0.04 -10.89
CA ARG A 48 16.41 -0.59 -11.94
C ARG A 48 16.57 -2.10 -11.93
N GLU A 49 17.80 -2.60 -11.88
CA GLU A 49 18.07 -4.03 -11.83
C GLU A 49 17.49 -4.68 -10.56
N LEU A 50 17.64 -4.01 -9.40
CA LEU A 50 17.08 -4.49 -8.14
C LEU A 50 15.55 -4.59 -8.18
N LEU A 51 14.87 -3.54 -8.63
CA LEU A 51 13.42 -3.52 -8.81
C LEU A 51 12.95 -4.58 -9.82
N GLY A 52 13.72 -4.78 -10.90
CA GLY A 52 13.44 -5.84 -11.87
C GLY A 52 13.54 -7.24 -11.28
N ARG A 53 14.53 -7.49 -10.40
CA ARG A 53 14.65 -8.77 -9.69
C ARG A 53 13.50 -8.99 -8.69
N MET A 54 13.12 -7.95 -7.95
CA MET A 54 11.95 -8.01 -7.05
C MET A 54 10.67 -8.33 -7.83
N ALA A 55 10.47 -7.67 -8.99
CA ALA A 55 9.32 -7.95 -9.84
C ALA A 55 9.22 -9.43 -10.27
N VAL A 56 10.36 -10.06 -10.58
CA VAL A 56 10.41 -11.49 -10.95
C VAL A 56 10.07 -12.37 -9.74
N SER A 57 10.55 -12.03 -8.54
CA SER A 57 10.19 -12.76 -7.31
C SER A 57 8.67 -12.78 -7.09
N GLU A 58 8.00 -11.64 -7.24
CA GLU A 58 6.54 -11.60 -7.07
C GLU A 58 5.79 -12.30 -8.21
N GLU A 59 6.35 -12.33 -9.42
CA GLU A 59 5.82 -13.17 -10.51
C GLU A 59 5.89 -14.67 -10.13
N GLU A 60 6.96 -15.09 -9.47
CA GLU A 60 7.14 -16.46 -8.96
C GLU A 60 6.17 -16.76 -7.80
N HIS A 61 6.00 -15.84 -6.84
CA HIS A 61 5.01 -15.95 -5.77
C HIS A 61 3.59 -16.08 -6.32
N ALA A 62 3.21 -15.21 -7.27
CA ALA A 62 1.92 -15.29 -7.96
C ALA A 62 1.73 -16.67 -8.64
N ALA A 63 2.78 -17.23 -9.24
CA ALA A 63 2.71 -18.55 -9.86
C ALA A 63 2.42 -19.66 -8.84
N LEU A 64 3.04 -19.61 -7.65
CA LEU A 64 2.78 -20.57 -6.56
C LEU A 64 1.30 -20.52 -6.11
N TRP A 65 0.76 -19.31 -5.94
CA TRP A 65 -0.66 -19.14 -5.57
C TRP A 65 -1.59 -19.62 -6.68
N ALA A 66 -1.28 -19.33 -7.94
CA ALA A 66 -2.06 -19.78 -9.09
C ALA A 66 -2.06 -21.32 -9.21
N GLU A 67 -0.92 -21.98 -8.97
CA GLU A 67 -0.82 -23.44 -8.95
C GLU A 67 -1.68 -24.04 -7.82
N ARG A 68 -1.64 -23.43 -6.63
CA ARG A 68 -2.47 -23.88 -5.50
C ARG A 68 -3.96 -23.76 -5.80
N LEU A 69 -4.38 -22.66 -6.41
CA LEU A 69 -5.75 -22.42 -6.87
C LEU A 69 -6.17 -23.44 -7.93
N ALA A 70 -5.31 -23.72 -8.91
CA ALA A 70 -5.55 -24.75 -9.92
C ALA A 70 -5.74 -26.14 -9.29
N ALA A 71 -4.95 -26.49 -8.28
CA ALA A 71 -5.12 -27.74 -7.53
C ALA A 71 -6.42 -27.82 -6.73
N LEU A 72 -7.08 -26.67 -6.47
CA LEU A 72 -8.41 -26.60 -5.85
C LEU A 72 -9.56 -26.57 -6.88
N GLY A 73 -9.22 -26.57 -8.18
CA GLY A 73 -10.17 -26.50 -9.30
C GLY A 73 -10.54 -25.08 -9.71
N GLU A 74 -9.76 -24.08 -9.29
CA GLU A 74 -9.97 -22.66 -9.60
C GLU A 74 -8.94 -22.18 -10.62
N SER A 75 -9.32 -21.25 -11.49
CA SER A 75 -8.40 -20.55 -12.39
C SER A 75 -8.41 -19.05 -12.11
N VAL A 76 -7.31 -18.39 -12.42
CA VAL A 76 -7.14 -16.94 -12.24
C VAL A 76 -6.76 -16.29 -13.56
N ASP A 77 -7.35 -15.13 -13.86
CA ASP A 77 -7.00 -14.32 -15.03
C ASP A 77 -6.23 -13.06 -14.57
N PRO A 78 -4.97 -12.84 -14.98
CA PRO A 78 -4.20 -11.64 -14.64
C PRO A 78 -4.91 -10.30 -14.90
N ARG A 79 -5.95 -10.26 -15.74
CA ARG A 79 -6.80 -9.07 -15.95
C ARG A 79 -7.60 -8.67 -14.71
N GLU A 80 -7.87 -9.60 -13.80
CA GLU A 80 -8.55 -9.33 -12.53
C GLU A 80 -7.77 -8.31 -11.67
N ALA A 81 -6.44 -8.26 -11.82
CA ALA A 81 -5.56 -7.32 -11.15
C ALA A 81 -5.48 -5.93 -11.83
N ASP A 82 -6.02 -5.75 -13.04
CA ASP A 82 -5.82 -4.53 -13.84
C ASP A 82 -6.33 -3.29 -13.12
N GLY A 83 -7.52 -3.35 -12.52
CA GLY A 83 -8.10 -2.22 -11.82
C GLY A 83 -7.23 -1.68 -10.69
N ASP A 84 -6.59 -2.58 -9.93
CA ASP A 84 -5.73 -2.20 -8.80
C ASP A 84 -4.38 -1.72 -9.27
N PHE A 85 -3.79 -2.39 -10.27
CA PHE A 85 -2.59 -1.88 -10.92
C PHE A 85 -2.81 -0.46 -11.50
N GLN A 86 -3.95 -0.18 -12.14
CA GLN A 86 -4.25 1.16 -12.66
C GLN A 86 -4.36 2.21 -11.54
N LYS A 87 -4.87 1.85 -10.37
CA LYS A 87 -4.83 2.74 -9.19
C LYS A 87 -3.38 3.02 -8.79
N GLN A 88 -2.54 1.99 -8.69
CA GLN A 88 -1.13 2.16 -8.31
C GLN A 88 -0.32 2.94 -9.34
N SER A 89 -0.54 2.67 -10.64
CA SER A 89 0.09 3.38 -11.74
C SER A 89 -0.24 4.87 -11.73
N ARG A 90 -1.49 5.25 -11.43
CA ARG A 90 -1.87 6.66 -11.25
C ARG A 90 -1.14 7.31 -10.08
N LEU A 91 -1.00 6.62 -8.95
CA LEU A 91 -0.26 7.13 -7.80
C LEU A 91 1.23 7.31 -8.12
N LEU A 92 1.83 6.33 -8.81
CA LEU A 92 3.22 6.43 -9.29
C LEU A 92 3.42 7.64 -10.20
N ARG A 93 2.50 7.88 -11.15
CA ARG A 93 2.56 9.04 -12.06
C ARG A 93 2.38 10.38 -11.33
N LEU A 94 1.55 10.41 -10.28
CA LEU A 94 1.24 11.63 -9.54
C LEU A 94 2.36 12.02 -8.56
N PHE A 95 2.93 11.05 -7.85
CA PHE A 95 3.88 11.30 -6.75
C PHE A 95 5.34 10.94 -7.09
N GLY A 96 5.56 10.22 -8.19
CA GLY A 96 6.87 9.79 -8.65
C GLY A 96 7.42 8.52 -7.97
N PRO A 97 8.53 7.96 -8.49
CA PRO A 97 9.08 6.67 -8.04
C PRO A 97 9.54 6.65 -6.58
N ASP A 98 10.22 7.70 -6.11
CA ASP A 98 10.77 7.70 -4.75
C ASP A 98 9.66 7.79 -3.67
N ALA A 99 8.57 8.51 -3.95
CA ALA A 99 7.42 8.54 -3.05
C ALA A 99 6.69 7.19 -2.99
N MET A 100 6.58 6.52 -4.15
CA MET A 100 5.99 5.19 -4.25
C MET A 100 6.84 4.15 -3.49
N ILE A 101 8.16 4.13 -3.69
CA ILE A 101 9.08 3.24 -2.97
C ILE A 101 8.95 3.41 -1.45
N ARG A 102 8.86 4.65 -0.96
CA ARG A 102 8.63 4.90 0.47
C ARG A 102 7.27 4.40 0.97
N ARG A 103 6.26 4.40 0.11
CA ARG A 103 4.92 3.90 0.48
C ARG A 103 4.95 2.39 0.59
N ILE A 104 5.48 1.71 -0.43
CA ILE A 104 5.64 0.25 -0.46
C ILE A 104 6.49 -0.20 0.74
N GLU A 105 7.61 0.46 1.03
CA GLU A 105 8.45 0.13 2.20
C GLU A 105 7.70 0.14 3.54
N ARG A 106 6.65 0.94 3.68
CA ARG A 106 5.80 0.95 4.88
C ARG A 106 4.73 -0.15 4.84
N GLU A 107 4.23 -0.46 3.66
CA GLU A 107 3.22 -1.51 3.41
C GLU A 107 3.83 -2.91 3.63
N GLU A 108 5.02 -3.18 3.08
CA GLU A 108 5.70 -4.50 3.20
C GLU A 108 5.97 -4.91 4.66
N ARG A 109 6.10 -3.95 5.58
CA ARG A 109 6.25 -4.25 7.01
C ARG A 109 5.00 -4.88 7.64
N GLY A 110 3.83 -4.67 7.04
CA GLY A 110 2.54 -5.20 7.51
C GLY A 110 2.14 -6.51 6.84
N HIS A 111 2.53 -6.71 5.57
CA HIS A 111 2.04 -7.81 4.73
C HIS A 111 2.39 -9.21 5.31
N VAL A 112 3.58 -9.38 5.87
CA VAL A 112 4.03 -10.66 6.48
C VAL A 112 3.12 -11.12 7.63
N VAL A 113 2.55 -10.19 8.39
CA VAL A 113 1.72 -10.52 9.58
C VAL A 113 0.32 -10.98 9.18
N ASP A 114 -0.26 -10.34 8.17
CA ASP A 114 -1.66 -10.57 7.79
C ASP A 114 -1.84 -11.86 6.99
N TYR A 115 -0.92 -12.18 6.06
CA TYR A 115 -0.97 -13.43 5.28
C TYR A 115 -0.84 -14.67 6.16
N GLN A 116 0.09 -14.62 7.11
CA GLN A 116 0.39 -15.74 7.99
C GLN A 116 -0.80 -16.07 8.88
N ALA A 117 -1.46 -15.06 9.45
CA ALA A 117 -2.64 -15.27 10.29
C ALA A 117 -3.79 -15.93 9.52
N GLN A 118 -4.05 -15.48 8.29
CA GLN A 118 -5.17 -15.98 7.48
C GLN A 118 -4.94 -17.42 7.02
N ILE A 119 -3.76 -17.76 6.50
CA ILE A 119 -3.49 -19.12 6.00
C ILE A 119 -3.31 -20.13 7.14
N LEU A 120 -2.69 -19.75 8.26
CA LEU A 120 -2.60 -20.64 9.42
C LEU A 120 -3.99 -20.97 9.99
N ALA A 121 -4.93 -20.01 9.95
CA ALA A 121 -6.31 -20.26 10.36
C ALA A 121 -7.05 -21.26 9.46
N LEU A 122 -6.62 -21.42 8.21
CA LEU A 122 -7.21 -22.37 7.26
C LEU A 122 -6.75 -23.82 7.47
N ASN A 123 -5.70 -24.05 8.27
CA ASN A 123 -5.13 -25.36 8.59
C ASN A 123 -4.86 -26.24 7.35
N ASP A 124 -4.34 -25.62 6.28
CA ASP A 124 -3.97 -26.29 5.02
C ASP A 124 -2.44 -26.33 4.85
N PRO A 125 -1.79 -27.48 5.11
CA PRO A 125 -0.33 -27.58 5.06
C PRO A 125 0.28 -27.18 3.73
N LYS A 126 -0.43 -27.41 2.61
CA LYS A 126 0.05 -27.05 1.27
C LYS A 126 0.10 -25.54 1.06
N SER A 127 -0.90 -24.80 1.53
CA SER A 127 -0.89 -23.33 1.47
C SER A 127 0.11 -22.74 2.46
N THR A 128 0.28 -23.34 3.65
CA THR A 128 1.31 -22.92 4.61
C THR A 128 2.72 -23.08 4.05
N ALA A 129 3.00 -24.14 3.29
CA ALA A 129 4.30 -24.36 2.66
C ALA A 129 4.65 -23.31 1.57
N ILE A 130 3.65 -22.62 1.01
CA ILE A 130 3.89 -21.49 0.09
C ILE A 130 4.37 -20.28 0.90
N LEU A 131 3.78 -20.02 2.07
CA LEU A 131 4.23 -18.93 2.95
C LEU A 131 5.68 -19.10 3.42
N GLU A 132 6.12 -20.33 3.67
CA GLU A 132 7.52 -20.61 4.03
C GLU A 132 8.52 -20.21 2.93
N GLN A 133 8.05 -20.09 1.68
CA GLN A 133 8.85 -19.61 0.55
C GLN A 133 8.72 -18.09 0.35
N VAL A 134 7.51 -17.55 0.49
CA VAL A 134 7.24 -16.12 0.26
C VAL A 134 7.82 -15.23 1.38
N ILE A 135 7.66 -15.62 2.65
CA ILE A 135 8.02 -14.76 3.80
C ILE A 135 9.50 -14.32 3.80
N PRO A 136 10.49 -15.20 3.57
CA PRO A 136 11.90 -14.78 3.52
C PRO A 136 12.19 -13.75 2.43
N ASP A 137 11.49 -13.86 1.29
CA ASP A 137 11.64 -12.93 0.18
C ASP A 137 11.03 -11.56 0.51
N GLU A 138 9.88 -11.53 1.19
CA GLU A 138 9.26 -10.28 1.67
C GLU A 138 10.14 -9.50 2.65
N GLU A 139 10.78 -10.20 3.61
CA GLU A 139 11.73 -9.55 4.52
C GLU A 139 12.92 -8.94 3.74
N SER A 140 13.37 -9.65 2.71
CA SER A 140 14.44 -9.19 1.81
C SER A 140 14.01 -7.99 0.97
N HIS A 141 12.77 -7.98 0.48
CA HIS A 141 12.15 -6.87 -0.26
C HIS A 141 12.06 -5.62 0.61
N ALA A 142 11.53 -5.75 1.82
CA ALA A 142 11.43 -4.66 2.79
C ALA A 142 12.82 -4.06 3.10
N ALA A 143 13.83 -4.90 3.31
CA ALA A 143 15.20 -4.45 3.57
C ALA A 143 15.81 -3.68 2.37
N ARG A 144 15.58 -4.17 1.15
CA ARG A 144 16.04 -3.53 -0.10
C ARG A 144 15.36 -2.20 -0.35
N LEU A 145 14.04 -2.12 -0.17
CA LEU A 145 13.27 -0.88 -0.32
C LEU A 145 13.72 0.17 0.70
N ARG A 146 13.97 -0.25 1.95
CA ARG A 146 14.49 0.63 2.99
C ARG A 146 15.86 1.19 2.63
N ALA A 147 16.75 0.38 2.08
CA ALA A 147 18.05 0.83 1.60
C ALA A 147 17.92 1.84 0.44
N MET A 148 17.03 1.59 -0.52
CA MET A 148 16.76 2.55 -1.61
C MET A 148 16.16 3.86 -1.09
N ALA A 149 15.22 3.78 -0.16
CA ALA A 149 14.58 4.94 0.45
C ALA A 149 15.58 5.81 1.25
N SER A 150 16.60 5.22 1.87
CA SER A 150 17.65 5.97 2.58
C SER A 150 18.69 6.58 1.63
N GLU A 151 19.07 5.88 0.55
CA GLU A 151 19.96 6.42 -0.49
C GLU A 151 19.35 7.65 -1.18
N SER A 152 18.05 7.63 -1.47
CA SER A 152 17.35 8.78 -2.08
C SER A 152 17.42 10.06 -1.23
N GLN A 153 17.61 9.94 0.09
CA GLN A 153 17.72 11.08 1.01
C GLN A 153 19.11 11.73 1.01
N THR A 154 20.15 11.05 0.53
CA THR A 154 21.54 11.54 0.61
C THR A 154 22.10 12.11 -0.70
N GLY A 155 21.35 12.01 -1.80
CA GLY A 155 21.76 12.45 -3.13
C GLY A 155 21.94 13.96 -3.30
N PRO A 156 22.75 14.44 -4.27
CA PRO A 156 22.96 15.87 -4.51
C PRO A 156 21.67 16.65 -4.80
N ARG A 157 20.70 16.02 -5.47
CA ARG A 157 19.36 16.58 -5.73
C ARG A 157 18.50 16.68 -4.47
N SER A 158 18.51 15.69 -3.57
CA SER A 158 17.78 15.79 -2.30
C SER A 158 18.44 16.79 -1.36
N ARG A 159 19.77 16.95 -1.41
CA ARG A 159 20.46 18.03 -0.70
C ARG A 159 20.04 19.39 -1.25
N LEU A 160 19.94 19.54 -2.57
CA LEU A 160 19.49 20.79 -3.19
C LEU A 160 18.02 21.09 -2.87
N ASP A 161 17.12 20.11 -2.96
CA ASP A 161 15.71 20.25 -2.56
C ASP A 161 15.57 20.51 -1.05
N SER A 162 16.41 19.87 -0.23
CA SER A 162 16.46 20.16 1.20
C SER A 162 17.02 21.56 1.48
N LEU A 163 17.98 22.05 0.70
CA LEU A 163 18.56 23.39 0.87
C LEU A 163 17.59 24.47 0.41
N LEU A 164 16.94 24.28 -0.75
CA LEU A 164 15.89 25.15 -1.27
C LEU A 164 14.62 25.13 -0.39
N GLY A 165 14.34 23.99 0.27
CA GLY A 165 13.28 23.88 1.27
C GLY A 165 13.66 24.39 2.68
N LYS A 166 14.96 24.42 3.01
CA LYS A 166 15.49 24.79 4.34
C LYS A 166 15.43 26.29 4.63
N GLU A 167 15.45 27.15 3.61
CA GLU A 167 15.42 28.60 3.85
C GLU A 167 14.06 29.11 4.38
N ARG A 168 12.98 28.32 4.27
CA ARG A 168 11.66 28.71 4.77
C ARG A 168 11.28 28.08 6.12
N TRP A 169 12.03 27.10 6.62
CA TRP A 169 11.51 26.14 7.62
C TRP A 169 12.41 25.95 8.84
N HIS A 170 13.39 26.83 9.07
CA HIS A 170 14.19 26.83 10.29
C HIS A 170 13.84 27.99 11.22
N ALA A 171 12.68 27.87 11.86
CA ALA A 171 12.47 28.41 13.19
C ALA A 171 11.72 27.36 14.03
N HIS A 172 12.47 26.77 14.97
CA HIS A 172 12.06 25.86 16.06
C HIS A 172 11.92 24.35 15.80
N GLY A 173 12.94 23.62 16.28
CA GLY A 173 12.72 22.55 17.28
C GLY A 173 12.28 21.16 16.79
N THR A 174 13.27 20.34 16.44
CA THR A 174 13.35 18.87 16.66
C THR A 174 12.06 18.10 16.99
N GLY A 175 11.57 17.30 16.04
CA GLY A 175 10.96 15.98 16.32
C GLY A 175 9.43 15.84 16.32
N THR A 176 8.66 16.92 16.39
CA THR A 176 7.19 16.83 16.63
C THR A 176 6.33 16.85 15.35
N TRP A 177 6.87 17.32 14.22
CA TRP A 177 6.07 17.68 13.03
C TRP A 177 5.44 16.52 12.23
N ILE A 178 6.01 15.30 12.30
CA ILE A 178 5.48 14.13 11.58
C ILE A 178 4.32 13.56 12.42
N GLY A 179 4.45 13.63 13.75
CA GLY A 179 3.37 13.40 14.69
C GLY A 179 2.25 14.40 14.45
N ASP A 180 2.52 15.70 14.40
CA ASP A 180 1.52 16.75 14.20
C ASP A 180 0.88 16.74 12.81
N ALA A 181 1.59 16.34 11.76
CA ALA A 181 1.03 16.19 10.42
C ALA A 181 0.13 14.94 10.30
N ILE A 182 0.54 13.82 10.90
CA ILE A 182 -0.26 12.59 10.94
C ILE A 182 -1.48 12.78 11.86
N TYR A 183 -1.31 13.42 13.03
CA TYR A 183 -2.41 13.80 13.91
C TYR A 183 -3.32 14.83 13.23
N GLY A 184 -2.78 15.82 12.51
CA GLY A 184 -3.56 16.83 11.80
C GLY A 184 -4.38 16.29 10.63
N VAL A 185 -3.85 15.31 9.88
CA VAL A 185 -4.63 14.60 8.86
C VAL A 185 -5.72 13.73 9.49
N ASN A 186 -5.41 13.06 10.60
CA ASN A 186 -6.37 12.23 11.34
C ASN A 186 -7.49 13.07 11.98
N ASP A 187 -7.17 14.24 12.54
CA ASP A 187 -8.12 15.17 13.16
C ASP A 187 -8.96 15.91 12.08
N GLY A 188 -8.37 16.18 10.92
CA GLY A 188 -9.07 16.74 9.76
C GLY A 188 -10.10 15.78 9.14
N LEU A 189 -9.79 14.49 9.07
CA LEU A 189 -10.73 13.46 8.63
C LEU A 189 -11.88 13.27 9.64
N GLY A 190 -11.58 13.35 10.94
CA GLY A 190 -12.58 13.33 12.01
C GLY A 190 -13.53 14.53 11.97
N ALA A 191 -13.00 15.74 11.75
CA ALA A 191 -13.79 16.97 11.62
C ALA A 191 -14.71 16.96 10.39
N VAL A 192 -14.22 16.48 9.25
CA VAL A 192 -15.03 16.33 8.02
C VAL A 192 -16.11 15.27 8.20
N PHE A 193 -15.78 14.13 8.83
CA PHE A 193 -16.76 13.10 9.18
C PHE A 193 -17.82 13.63 10.14
N GLY A 194 -17.43 14.40 11.15
CA GLY A 194 -18.32 15.03 12.12
C GLY A 194 -19.28 16.03 11.49
N ILE A 195 -18.81 16.91 10.60
CA ILE A 195 -19.65 17.89 9.89
C ILE A 195 -20.60 17.18 8.92
N VAL A 196 -20.13 16.20 8.15
CA VAL A 196 -20.98 15.43 7.22
C VAL A 196 -22.06 14.64 7.99
N SER A 197 -21.70 14.04 9.11
CA SER A 197 -22.64 13.32 9.99
C SER A 197 -23.65 14.27 10.65
N ALA A 198 -23.20 15.45 11.11
CA ALA A 198 -24.07 16.46 11.70
C ALA A 198 -25.05 17.07 10.69
N VAL A 199 -24.58 17.40 9.48
CA VAL A 199 -25.43 17.93 8.39
C VAL A 199 -26.39 16.87 7.85
N SER A 200 -25.95 15.61 7.75
CA SER A 200 -26.81 14.48 7.37
C SER A 200 -27.84 14.12 8.44
N GLY A 201 -27.55 14.38 9.71
CA GLY A 201 -28.48 14.16 10.82
C GLY A 201 -29.44 15.32 11.07
N ALA A 202 -29.04 16.55 10.75
CA ALA A 202 -29.80 17.76 11.08
C ALA A 202 -30.71 18.27 9.96
N SER A 203 -30.73 17.68 8.76
CA SER A 203 -31.58 18.20 7.67
C SER A 203 -31.99 17.16 6.63
N SER A 204 -33.26 17.23 6.23
CA SER A 204 -33.83 16.69 4.99
C SER A 204 -33.27 17.41 3.75
N ALA A 205 -31.96 17.64 3.69
CA ALA A 205 -31.32 18.50 2.70
C ALA A 205 -30.89 17.72 1.46
N SER A 206 -31.06 18.34 0.29
CA SER A 206 -30.68 17.73 -0.98
C SER A 206 -29.17 17.41 -1.05
N PRO A 207 -28.76 16.31 -1.70
CA PRO A 207 -27.37 15.83 -1.74
C PRO A 207 -26.32 16.89 -2.16
N ARG A 208 -26.75 17.89 -2.93
CA ARG A 208 -25.90 19.00 -3.37
C ARG A 208 -25.42 19.87 -2.21
N PHE A 209 -26.25 20.09 -1.20
CA PHE A 209 -25.84 20.90 -0.03
C PHE A 209 -24.84 20.15 0.85
N VAL A 210 -24.96 18.83 0.98
CA VAL A 210 -24.00 17.99 1.71
C VAL A 210 -22.63 18.02 1.03
N LEU A 211 -22.59 17.92 -0.30
CA LEU A 211 -21.35 17.97 -1.07
C LEU A 211 -20.68 19.35 -1.01
N VAL A 212 -21.46 20.43 -1.13
CA VAL A 212 -20.94 21.80 -1.03
C VAL A 212 -20.45 22.09 0.39
N ALA A 213 -21.16 21.65 1.42
CA ALA A 213 -20.73 21.80 2.81
C ALA A 213 -19.44 21.00 3.11
N GLY A 214 -19.34 19.77 2.59
CA GLY A 214 -18.12 18.95 2.71
C GLY A 214 -16.92 19.60 2.01
N LEU A 215 -17.11 20.12 0.79
CA LEU A 215 -16.05 20.79 0.04
C LEU A 215 -15.63 22.12 0.69
N ALA A 216 -16.59 22.92 1.16
CA ALA A 216 -16.33 24.15 1.89
C ALA A 216 -15.61 23.87 3.22
N GLY A 217 -15.97 22.78 3.91
CA GLY A 217 -15.27 22.31 5.11
C GLY A 217 -13.82 21.94 4.82
N LEU A 218 -13.56 21.17 3.78
CA LEU A 218 -12.19 20.80 3.36
C LEU A 218 -11.33 22.04 3.05
N ILE A 219 -11.88 23.00 2.31
CA ILE A 219 -11.20 24.24 1.96
C ILE A 219 -10.97 25.10 3.22
N GLY A 220 -11.98 25.24 4.06
CA GLY A 220 -11.89 25.98 5.33
C GLY A 220 -10.85 25.41 6.28
N SER A 221 -10.79 24.09 6.42
CA SER A 221 -9.77 23.40 7.24
C SER A 221 -8.37 23.59 6.68
N ALA A 222 -8.19 23.49 5.36
CA ALA A 222 -6.89 23.74 4.72
C ALA A 222 -6.41 25.19 4.92
N PHE A 223 -7.30 26.18 4.78
CA PHE A 223 -6.97 27.59 5.03
C PHE A 223 -6.75 27.88 6.52
N SER A 224 -7.51 27.27 7.42
CA SER A 224 -7.34 27.42 8.86
C SER A 224 -6.00 26.86 9.32
N MET A 225 -5.61 25.68 8.83
CA MET A 225 -4.30 25.09 9.13
C MET A 225 -3.16 25.91 8.53
N GLY A 226 -3.31 26.38 7.28
CA GLY A 226 -2.33 27.27 6.64
C GLY A 226 -2.18 28.61 7.36
N SER A 227 -3.29 29.20 7.83
CA SER A 227 -3.29 30.47 8.56
C SER A 227 -2.75 30.32 9.98
N SER A 228 -3.06 29.22 10.69
CA SER A 228 -2.49 28.92 12.00
C SER A 228 -0.97 28.70 11.92
N ALA A 229 -0.48 28.01 10.88
CA ALA A 229 0.96 27.87 10.63
C ALA A 229 1.63 29.21 10.28
N TYR A 230 0.95 30.10 9.57
CA TYR A 230 1.44 31.44 9.23
C TYR A 230 1.48 32.38 10.45
N LEU A 231 0.47 32.32 11.33
CA LEU A 231 0.43 33.10 12.57
C LEU A 231 1.40 32.58 13.65
N ALA A 232 1.67 31.28 13.68
CA ALA A 232 2.65 30.68 14.59
C ALA A 232 4.11 30.91 14.17
N ALA A 233 4.36 31.29 12.91
CA ALA A 233 5.69 31.53 12.34
C ALA A 233 6.10 33.02 12.34
N LYS A 234 5.31 33.90 12.96
CA LYS A 234 5.57 35.34 13.11
C LYS A 234 5.63 35.72 14.59
#